data_AF-A0A5E9AYT8-F1
#
_entry.id   AF-A0A5E9AYT8-F1
#
_cell.length_a   1.000
_cell.length_b   1.000
_cell.length_c   1.000
_cell.angle_alpha   90.00
_cell.angle_beta   90.00
_cell.angle_gamma   90.00
#
_symmetry.space_group_name_H-M   'P 1'
#
loop_
_entity.id
_entity.type
_entity.pdbx_description
1 polymer ?
#
loop_
_entity_poly.entity_id
_entity_poly.type
_entity_poly.pdbx_seq_one_letter_code
_entity_poly.pdbx_strand_id
1 'polypeptide(L)' 'VVDTIGAGDVFNAAFLAALAQGRSLEKCLSAAIRVASRAISTLPRDYGGPTQFEDAVHERA' A
#
# COMPACT_ATOMS: atom_id res chain seq x y z
N VAL A 1 6.86 3.97 16.87
CA VAL A 1 5.87 2.89 16.66
C VAL A 1 4.95 2.86 17.86
N VAL A 2 3.64 2.84 17.63
CA VAL A 2 2.57 2.91 18.64
C VAL A 2 1.92 1.52 18.83
N ASP A 3 1.55 0.83 17.75
CA ASP A 3 0.94 -0.51 17.77
C ASP A 3 1.26 -1.27 16.49
N THR A 4 1.88 -2.46 16.59
CA THR A 4 2.31 -3.27 15.43
C THR A 4 1.29 -4.30 14.96
N ILE A 5 0.15 -4.46 15.66
CA ILE A 5 -0.88 -5.45 15.29
C ILE A 5 -1.35 -5.16 13.85
N GLY A 6 -1.47 -6.21 13.02
CA GLY A 6 -1.96 -6.10 11.64
C GLY A 6 -0.99 -5.41 10.66
N ALA A 7 0.25 -5.10 11.04
CA ALA A 7 1.22 -4.48 10.12
C ALA A 7 1.45 -5.30 8.84
N GLY A 8 1.48 -6.64 8.98
CA GLY A 8 1.61 -7.56 7.85
C GLY A 8 0.41 -7.54 6.91
N ASP A 9 -0.81 -7.47 7.46
CA ASP A 9 -2.04 -7.37 6.65
C ASP A 9 -2.08 -6.06 5.87
N VAL A 10 -1.72 -4.96 6.53
CA VAL A 10 -1.63 -3.64 5.91
C VAL A 10 -0.56 -3.59 4.82
N PHE A 11 0.60 -4.20 5.08
CA PHE A 11 1.67 -4.33 4.08
C PHE A 11 1.16 -5.09 2.86
N ASN A 12 0.58 -6.27 3.06
CA ASN A 12 0.06 -7.12 1.98
C ASN A 12 -1.04 -6.40 1.17
N ALA A 13 -1.95 -5.71 1.84
CA ALA A 13 -3.03 -4.96 1.18
C ALA A 13 -2.48 -3.84 0.28
N ALA A 14 -1.54 -3.03 0.79
CA ALA A 14 -0.94 -1.95 0.02
C ALA A 14 -0.03 -2.46 -1.12
N PHE A 15 0.69 -3.56 -0.90
CA PHE A 15 1.45 -4.24 -1.94
C PHE A 15 0.54 -4.72 -3.08
N LEU A 16 -0.52 -5.47 -2.75
CA LEU A 16 -1.45 -6.03 -3.73
C LEU A 16 -2.23 -4.94 -4.46
N ALA A 17 -2.60 -3.85 -3.78
CA ALA A 17 -3.23 -2.70 -4.43
C ALA A 17 -2.31 -2.06 -5.46
N ALA A 18 -1.02 -1.85 -5.15
CA ALA A 18 -0.05 -1.32 -6.09
C ALA A 18 0.24 -2.30 -7.25
N LEU A 19 0.28 -3.60 -6.96
CA LEU A 19 0.47 -4.64 -7.97
C LEU A 19 -0.71 -4.68 -8.96
N ALA A 20 -1.95 -4.59 -8.44
CA ALA A 20 -3.16 -4.54 -9.26
C ALA A 20 -3.20 -3.31 -10.20
N GLN A 21 -2.47 -2.25 -9.86
CA GLN A 21 -2.28 -1.06 -10.71
C GLN A 21 -1.11 -1.19 -11.71
N GLY A 22 -0.51 -2.39 -11.85
CA GLY A 22 0.62 -2.62 -12.76
C GLY A 22 1.91 -1.88 -12.37
N ARG A 23 2.06 -1.48 -11.10
CA ARG A 23 3.29 -0.81 -10.63
C ARG A 23 4.45 -1.81 -10.60
N SER A 24 5.68 -1.31 -10.73
CA SER A 24 6.89 -2.14 -10.60
C SER A 24 7.00 -2.72 -9.19
N LEU A 25 7.73 -3.84 -9.03
CA LEU A 25 7.93 -4.50 -7.74
C LEU A 25 8.46 -3.53 -6.66
N GLU A 26 9.43 -2.69 -7.02
CA GLU A 26 9.98 -1.67 -6.13
C GLU A 26 8.90 -0.68 -5.64
N LYS A 27 8.04 -0.21 -6.56
CA LYS A 27 6.92 0.69 -6.20
C LYS A 27 5.87 -0.02 -5.33
N CYS A 28 5.62 -1.30 -5.56
CA CYS A 28 4.73 -2.10 -4.71
C CYS A 28 5.27 -2.22 -3.29
N LEU A 29 6.56 -2.55 -3.14
CA LEU A 29 7.23 -2.61 -1.83
C LEU A 29 7.25 -1.24 -1.13
N SER A 30 7.54 -0.17 -1.87
CA SER A 30 7.51 1.19 -1.33
C SER A 30 6.12 1.58 -0.80
N ALA A 31 5.06 1.24 -1.54
CA ALA A 31 3.68 1.46 -1.09
C ALA A 31 3.36 0.65 0.18
N ALA A 32 3.74 -0.63 0.20
CA ALA A 32 3.52 -1.54 1.32
C ALA A 32 4.19 -1.05 2.62
N ILE A 33 5.48 -0.68 2.54
CA ILE A 33 6.24 -0.13 3.66
C ILE A 33 5.61 1.17 4.14
N ARG A 34 5.33 2.10 3.23
CA ARG A 34 4.79 3.42 3.58
C ARG A 34 3.46 3.32 4.35
N VAL A 35 2.53 2.50 3.86
CA VAL A 35 1.20 2.37 4.47
C VAL A 35 1.31 1.63 5.82
N ALA A 36 2.05 0.52 5.87
CA ALA A 36 2.24 -0.23 7.13
C ALA A 36 2.95 0.61 8.20
N SER A 37 4.03 1.31 7.85
CA SER A 37 4.78 2.17 8.78
C SER A 37 3.92 3.32 9.33
N ARG A 38 3.06 3.92 8.50
CA ARG A 38 2.12 4.96 8.96
C ARG A 38 1.08 4.37 9.90
N ALA A 39 0.46 3.25 9.53
CA ALA A 39 -0.58 2.61 10.33
C ALA A 39 -0.09 2.23 11.74
N ILE A 40 1.13 1.67 11.86
CA ILE A 40 1.67 1.29 13.16
C ILE A 40 2.18 2.46 14.00
N SER A 41 2.28 3.66 13.41
CA SER A 41 2.85 4.84 14.06
C SER A 41 1.82 5.91 14.41
N THR A 42 0.52 5.65 14.18
CA THR A 42 -0.57 6.62 14.35
C THR A 42 -1.67 6.09 15.26
N LEU A 43 -2.30 6.99 16.02
CA LEU A 43 -3.47 6.71 16.87
C LEU A 43 -4.42 7.92 16.84
N PRO A 44 -5.66 7.80 16.30
CA PRO A 44 -6.22 6.62 15.63
C PRO A 44 -5.40 6.21 14.39
N ARG A 45 -5.51 4.96 13.96
CA ARG A 45 -4.75 4.45 12.81
C ARG A 45 -5.06 5.26 11.55
N ASP A 46 -4.01 5.63 10.84
CA ASP A 46 -4.07 6.30 9.55
C ASP A 46 -3.37 5.45 8.48
N TYR A 47 -4.04 5.26 7.34
CA TYR A 47 -3.59 4.45 6.21
C TYR A 47 -3.18 5.29 4.99
N GLY A 48 -3.26 6.62 5.06
CA GLY A 48 -2.81 7.51 3.99
C GLY A 48 -3.82 7.75 2.86
N GLY A 49 -5.12 7.53 3.11
CA GLY A 49 -6.21 7.85 2.18
C GLY A 49 -6.45 6.80 1.06
N PRO A 50 -7.46 7.01 0.20
CA PRO A 50 -7.77 6.09 -0.88
C PRO A 50 -6.63 6.02 -1.90
N THR A 51 -6.22 4.80 -2.25
CA THR A 51 -5.34 4.55 -3.39
C THR A 51 -6.07 4.97 -4.66
N GLN A 52 -5.56 5.96 -5.37
CA GLN A 52 -6.11 6.32 -6.68
C GLN A 52 -5.78 5.19 -7.66
N PHE A 53 -6.82 4.52 -8.14
CA PHE A 53 -6.73 3.59 -9.27
C PHE A 53 -6.82 4.44 -10.53
N GLU A 54 -5.68 4.81 -11.10
CA GLU A 54 -5.67 5.34 -12.47
C GLU A 54 -5.96 4.15 -13.39
N ASP A 55 -6.95 4.30 -14.28
CA ASP A 55 -7.32 3.28 -15.25
C ASP A 55 -6.08 2.83 -16.01
N ALA A 56 -5.64 1.60 -15.75
CA ALA A 56 -4.55 0.98 -16.48
C ALA A 56 -5.05 0.74 -17.91
N VAL A 57 -4.83 1.71 -18.80
CA VAL A 57 -4.98 1.53 -20.24
C VAL A 57 -4.01 0.43 -20.64
N HIS A 58 -4.58 -0.75 -20.83
CA HIS A 58 -3.89 -1.98 -21.13
C HIS A 58 -3.44 -1.93 -22.60
N GLU A 59 -2.30 -1.29 -22.87
CA GLU A 59 -1.69 -1.37 -24.20
C GLU A 59 -1.00 -2.74 -24.32
N ARG A 60 -1.73 -3.70 -24.88
CA ARG A 60 -1.19 -4.96 -25.38
C ARG A 60 -0.38 -4.65 -26.64
N ALA A 61 0.93 -4.87 -26.59
CA ALA A 61 1.80 -5.05 -27.74
C ALA A 61 2.45 -6.44 -27.64
#